data_AF-A0A925XCR7-F1
#
_entry.id   AF-A0A925XCR7-F1
#
_cell.length_a   1.000
_cell.length_b   1.000
_cell.length_c   1.000
_cell.angle_alpha   90.00
_cell.angle_beta   90.00
_cell.angle_gamma   90.00
#
_symmetry.space_group_name_H-M   'P 1'
#
loop_
_entity.id
_entity.type
_entity.pdbx_description
1 polymer ?
#
loop_
_entity_poly.entity_id
_entity_poly.type
_entity_poly.pdbx_seq_one_letter_code
_entity_poly.pdbx_strand_id
1 'polypeptide(L)'
;IAASGSKAGSAYSFLFASTNHPFCPTLRSKLGEPSQVPDGVNSIMEIIINGRDVKTVFDATQAVIQATVDSPGLLRISAGNYGGRLGKSFIYLHPERQPVT
;
A
#
# COMPACT_ATOMS: atom_id res chain seq x y z
N ILE A 1 -10.35 2.94 6.22
CA ILE A 1 -9.08 2.30 6.60
C ILE A 1 -9.25 0.81 6.39
N ALA A 2 -8.36 0.17 5.63
CA ALA A 2 -8.33 -1.27 5.45
C ALA A 2 -7.28 -1.88 6.37
N ALA A 3 -7.71 -2.78 7.24
CA ALA A 3 -6.84 -3.55 8.14
C ALA A 3 -6.43 -4.91 7.55
N SER A 4 -6.86 -5.20 6.32
CA SER A 4 -6.71 -6.50 5.65
C SER A 4 -6.23 -6.30 4.20
N GLY A 5 -5.01 -5.79 4.03
CA GLY A 5 -4.40 -5.62 2.72
C GLY A 5 -4.41 -6.93 1.92
N SER A 6 -4.76 -6.85 0.63
CA SER A 6 -4.94 -8.02 -0.22
C SER A 6 -3.95 -8.05 -1.38
N LYS A 7 -3.76 -9.24 -1.96
CA LYS A 7 -3.05 -9.45 -3.22
C LYS A 7 -3.94 -10.21 -4.20
N ALA A 8 -3.70 -10.03 -5.49
CA ALA A 8 -4.36 -10.81 -6.52
C ALA A 8 -3.89 -12.28 -6.47
N GLY A 9 -4.83 -13.20 -6.65
CA GLY A 9 -4.59 -14.64 -6.57
C GLY A 9 -4.55 -15.18 -5.14
N SER A 10 -4.47 -16.50 -5.04
CA SER A 10 -4.47 -17.25 -3.78
C SER A 10 -3.79 -18.60 -3.96
N ALA A 11 -3.34 -19.19 -2.86
CA ALA A 11 -2.93 -20.61 -2.83
C ALA A 11 -4.15 -21.54 -3.00
N TYR A 12 -5.36 -21.05 -2.69
CA TYR A 12 -6.61 -21.77 -2.88
C TYR A 12 -7.23 -21.40 -4.22
N SER A 13 -7.43 -22.39 -5.10
CA SER A 13 -7.88 -22.20 -6.49
C SER A 13 -9.24 -21.52 -6.64
N PHE A 14 -10.10 -21.59 -5.62
CA PHE A 14 -11.43 -20.98 -5.62
C PHE A 14 -11.43 -19.49 -5.20
N LEU A 15 -10.29 -18.93 -4.81
CA LEU A 15 -10.17 -17.53 -4.37
C LEU A 15 -9.39 -16.69 -5.40
N PHE A 16 -10.01 -15.61 -5.87
CA PHE A 16 -9.38 -14.65 -6.77
C PHE A 16 -8.50 -13.60 -6.06
N ALA A 17 -8.64 -13.47 -4.73
CA ALA A 17 -7.82 -12.61 -3.89
C ALA A 17 -7.54 -13.29 -2.54
N SER A 18 -6.44 -12.89 -1.90
CA SER A 18 -6.06 -13.40 -0.57
C SER A 18 -5.27 -12.34 0.19
N THR A 19 -4.99 -12.60 1.47
CA THR A 19 -4.16 -11.70 2.28
C THR A 19 -2.80 -11.45 1.62
N ASN A 20 -2.32 -10.21 1.67
CA ASN A 20 -0.99 -9.87 1.21
C ASN A 20 0.06 -10.26 2.25
N HIS A 21 0.22 -11.58 2.45
CA HIS A 21 1.06 -12.18 3.49
C HIS A 21 2.50 -11.65 3.59
N PRO A 22 3.21 -11.25 2.52
CA PRO A 22 4.53 -10.62 2.65
C PRO A 22 4.52 -9.40 3.56
N PHE A 23 3.39 -8.69 3.67
CA PHE A 23 3.19 -7.51 4.51
C PHE A 23 2.43 -7.81 5.82
N CYS A 24 2.30 -9.07 6.24
CA CYS A 24 1.70 -9.40 7.54
C CYS A 24 2.76 -9.40 8.64
N PRO A 25 2.74 -8.47 9.62
CA PRO A 25 3.76 -8.39 10.67
C PRO A 25 3.91 -9.67 11.48
N THR A 26 2.78 -10.33 11.78
CA THR A 26 2.74 -11.60 12.52
C THR A 26 3.35 -12.79 11.78
N LEU A 27 3.56 -12.66 10.46
CA LEU A 27 4.17 -13.70 9.62
C LEU A 27 5.65 -13.43 9.32
N ARG A 28 6.21 -12.29 9.72
CA ARG A 28 7.59 -11.87 9.38
C ARG A 28 8.61 -12.96 9.69
N SER A 29 8.63 -13.48 10.92
CA SER A 29 9.59 -14.53 11.33
C SER A 29 9.40 -15.85 10.57
N LYS A 30 8.15 -16.19 10.21
CA LYS A 30 7.85 -17.42 9.46
C LYS A 30 8.25 -17.30 7.99
N LEU A 31 8.10 -16.10 7.41
CA LEU A 31 8.38 -15.85 6.01
C LEU A 31 9.87 -15.63 5.75
N GLY A 32 10.63 -15.07 6.69
CA GLY A 32 12.05 -14.76 6.49
C GLY A 32 12.25 -13.75 5.36
N GLU A 33 13.20 -14.02 4.46
CA GLU A 33 13.53 -13.17 3.30
C GLU A 33 12.33 -12.76 2.42
N PRO A 34 11.35 -13.64 2.14
CA PRO A 34 10.10 -13.26 1.47
C PRO A 34 9.25 -12.16 2.16
N SER A 35 9.46 -11.88 3.45
CA SER A 35 8.71 -10.82 4.13
C SER A 35 9.13 -9.44 3.62
N GLN A 36 8.15 -8.57 3.42
CA GLN A 36 8.35 -7.17 3.05
C GLN A 36 7.98 -6.22 4.20
N VAL A 37 7.76 -6.75 5.41
CA VAL A 37 7.52 -5.95 6.61
C VAL A 37 8.84 -5.35 7.07
N PRO A 38 8.99 -4.01 7.10
CA PRO A 38 10.22 -3.38 7.58
C PRO A 38 10.50 -3.70 9.05
N ASP A 39 11.77 -3.62 9.44
CA ASP A 39 12.20 -3.79 10.81
C ASP A 39 11.49 -2.81 11.76
N GLY A 40 11.06 -3.29 12.93
CA GLY A 40 10.34 -2.50 13.92
C GLY A 40 8.84 -2.28 13.62
N VAL A 41 8.33 -2.68 12.44
CA VAL A 41 6.91 -2.52 12.10
C VAL A 41 6.07 -3.65 12.70
N ASN A 42 5.17 -3.29 13.61
CA ASN A 42 4.25 -4.21 14.27
C ASN A 42 2.82 -4.19 13.69
N SER A 43 2.49 -3.18 12.89
CA SER A 43 1.18 -3.01 12.28
C SER A 43 1.28 -2.26 10.95
N ILE A 44 0.45 -2.63 9.98
CA ILE A 44 0.36 -1.98 8.67
C ILE A 44 -1.13 -1.76 8.37
N MET A 45 -1.48 -0.52 8.03
CA MET A 45 -2.84 -0.12 7.65
C MET A 45 -2.82 0.49 6.25
N GLU A 46 -3.89 0.27 5.48
CA GLU A 46 -4.02 0.83 4.14
C GLU A 46 -5.15 1.88 4.09
N ILE A 47 -4.87 3.00 3.43
CA ILE A 47 -5.85 4.03 3.10
C ILE A 47 -6.16 3.90 1.61
N ILE A 48 -7.41 3.53 1.30
CA ILE A 48 -7.91 3.39 -0.07
C ILE A 48 -8.66 4.68 -0.42
N ILE A 49 -8.29 5.30 -1.52
CA ILE A 49 -8.85 6.58 -1.97
C ILE A 49 -9.47 6.39 -3.36
N ASN A 50 -10.76 6.70 -3.47
CA ASN A 50 -11.44 6.84 -4.75
C ASN A 50 -11.69 8.32 -5.03
N GLY A 51 -11.58 8.74 -6.28
CA GLY A 51 -11.80 10.12 -6.69
C GLY A 51 -12.36 10.19 -8.10
N ARG A 52 -12.90 11.36 -8.46
CA ARG A 52 -13.50 11.62 -9.78
C ARG A 52 -12.48 11.66 -10.92
N ASP A 53 -11.22 11.98 -10.61
CA ASP A 53 -10.11 12.05 -11.54
C ASP A 53 -8.76 11.77 -10.83
N VAL A 54 -7.71 11.56 -11.61
CA VAL A 54 -6.35 11.24 -11.12
C VAL A 54 -5.80 12.37 -10.26
N LYS A 55 -6.04 13.63 -10.64
CA LYS A 55 -5.57 14.81 -9.88
C LYS A 55 -6.16 14.83 -8.48
N THR A 56 -7.46 14.58 -8.34
CA THR A 56 -8.16 14.52 -7.06
C THR A 56 -7.58 13.43 -6.16
N VAL A 57 -7.31 12.24 -6.72
CA VAL A 57 -6.70 11.13 -5.95
C VAL A 57 -5.25 11.46 -5.55
N PHE A 58 -4.48 12.09 -6.44
CA PHE A 58 -3.12 12.55 -6.14
C PHE A 58 -3.10 13.59 -5.02
N ASP A 59 -3.90 14.65 -5.14
CA ASP A 59 -4.00 15.72 -4.12
C ASP A 59 -4.43 15.13 -2.77
N ALA A 60 -5.41 14.22 -2.75
CA ALA A 60 -5.85 13.52 -1.55
C ALA A 60 -4.74 12.64 -0.95
N THR A 61 -3.94 11.97 -1.78
CA THR A 61 -2.80 11.17 -1.33
C THR A 61 -1.74 12.04 -0.66
N GLN A 62 -1.39 13.18 -1.26
CA GLN A 62 -0.45 14.14 -0.68
C GLN A 62 -0.97 14.72 0.65
N ALA A 63 -2.27 15.04 0.73
CA ALA A 63 -2.89 15.51 1.96
C ALA A 63 -2.82 14.46 3.08
N VAL A 64 -3.08 13.18 2.77
CA VAL A 64 -2.95 12.08 3.75
C VAL A 64 -1.50 11.94 4.24
N ILE A 65 -0.52 12.01 3.34
CA ILE A 65 0.91 11.96 3.72
C ILE A 65 1.23 13.10 4.68
N GLN A 66 0.90 14.35 4.32
CA GLN A 66 1.18 15.52 5.14
C GLN A 66 0.49 15.46 6.50
N ALA A 67 -0.73 14.93 6.57
CA ALA A 67 -1.49 14.79 7.80
C ALA A 67 -0.95 13.68 8.72
N THR A 68 -0.18 12.72 8.19
CA THR A 68 0.24 11.53 8.95
C THR A 68 1.73 11.46 9.22
N VAL A 69 2.58 12.17 8.46
CA VAL A 69 4.05 12.04 8.53
C VAL A 69 4.64 12.24 9.94
N ASP A 70 4.03 13.12 10.75
CA ASP A 70 4.47 13.41 12.11
C ASP A 70 3.76 12.56 13.19
N SER A 71 2.99 11.55 12.79
CA SER A 71 2.28 10.68 13.74
C SER A 71 3.27 9.90 14.60
N PRO A 72 3.14 9.94 15.93
CA PRO A 72 4.01 9.16 16.82
C PRO A 72 3.99 7.67 16.48
N GLY A 73 5.17 7.09 16.26
CA GLY A 73 5.33 5.68 15.93
C GLY A 73 5.15 5.31 14.46
N LEU A 74 4.88 6.27 13.56
CA LEU A 74 4.92 6.02 12.12
C LEU A 74 6.37 5.79 11.67
N LEU A 75 6.65 4.62 11.11
CA LEU A 75 7.99 4.27 10.64
C LEU A 75 8.18 4.47 9.14
N ARG A 76 7.12 4.27 8.35
CA ARG A 76 7.20 4.32 6.88
C ARG A 76 5.84 4.54 6.25
N ILE A 77 5.82 5.32 5.18
CA ILE A 77 4.71 5.40 4.22
C ILE A 77 5.14 4.68 2.94
N SER A 78 4.23 3.91 2.36
CA SER A 78 4.42 3.19 1.09
C SER A 78 3.09 3.10 0.33
N ALA A 79 3.11 2.54 -0.88
CA ALA A 79 1.94 2.32 -1.71
C ALA A 79 1.92 0.91 -2.29
N GLY A 80 0.75 0.26 -2.21
CA GLY A 80 0.49 -0.99 -2.91
C GLY A 80 0.38 -0.76 -4.42
N ASN A 81 0.94 -1.68 -5.23
CA ASN A 81 0.82 -1.64 -6.68
C ASN A 81 0.87 -3.05 -7.27
N TYR A 82 0.45 -3.18 -8.53
CA TYR A 82 0.47 -4.44 -9.29
C TYR A 82 1.55 -4.47 -10.37
N GLY A 83 2.68 -3.79 -10.13
CA GLY A 83 3.81 -3.72 -11.06
C GLY A 83 3.47 -3.08 -12.41
N GLY A 84 2.49 -2.17 -12.45
CA GLY A 84 2.03 -1.52 -13.67
C GLY A 84 1.23 -2.41 -14.63
N ARG A 85 0.82 -3.62 -14.21
CA ARG A 85 0.17 -4.60 -15.10
C ARG A 85 -1.35 -4.55 -15.11
N LEU A 86 -1.98 -3.82 -14.17
CA LEU A 86 -3.43 -3.84 -13.97
C LEU A 86 -4.06 -2.44 -14.06
N GLY A 87 -3.57 -1.50 -13.25
CA GLY A 87 -4.06 -0.12 -13.24
C GLY A 87 -3.51 0.68 -14.42
N LYS A 88 -4.37 1.54 -15.01
CA LYS A 88 -3.98 2.49 -16.07
C LYS A 88 -3.49 3.83 -15.53
N SER A 89 -3.72 4.10 -14.24
CA SER A 89 -3.34 5.34 -13.56
C SER A 89 -2.24 5.06 -12.55
N PHE A 90 -1.31 6.00 -12.42
CA PHE A 90 -0.20 5.93 -11.46
C PHE A 90 -0.24 7.15 -10.55
N ILE A 91 -0.27 6.91 -9.24
CA ILE A 91 -0.19 7.94 -8.21
C ILE A 91 1.15 7.74 -7.51
N TYR A 92 2.10 8.65 -7.75
CA TYR A 92 3.41 8.61 -7.13
C TYR A 92 3.36 9.33 -5.78
N LEU A 93 3.95 8.71 -4.76
CA LEU A 93 4.05 9.32 -3.43
C LEU A 93 4.95 10.56 -3.44
N HIS A 94 6.00 10.49 -4.24
CA HIS A 94 6.93 11.58 -4.49
C HIS A 94 6.35 12.51 -5.56
N PRO A 95 5.96 13.76 -5.20
CA PRO A 95 5.22 14.64 -6.10
C PRO A 95 6.01 14.99 -7.37
N GLU A 96 7.34 15.06 -7.29
CA GLU A 96 8.21 15.35 -8.43
C GLU A 96 8.25 14.23 -9.49
N ARG A 97 7.74 13.04 -9.15
CA ARG A 97 7.64 11.89 -10.06
C ARG A 97 6.26 11.74 -10.69
N GLN A 98 5.28 12.55 -10.28
CA GLN A 98 3.93 12.45 -10.80
C GLN A 98 3.93 12.87 -12.28
N PRO A 99 3.43 12.02 -13.21
CA PRO A 99 3.37 12.38 -14.61
C PRO A 99 2.58 13.67 -14.84
N VAL A 100 3.17 14.58 -15.60
CA VAL A 100 2.48 15.77 -16.10
C VAL A 100 1.52 15.31 -17.19
N THR A 101 0.26 15.11 -16.81
CA THR A 101 -0.85 14.87 -17.73
C THR A 101 -1.34 16.16 -18.35
#